data_AF-A0A6N3E728-F1
#
_entry.id   AF-A0A6N3E728-F1
#
_cell.length_a   1.000
_cell.length_b   1.000
_cell.length_c   1.000
_cell.angle_alpha   90.00
_cell.angle_beta   90.00
_cell.angle_gamma   90.00
#
_symmetry.space_group_name_H-M   'P 1'
#
loop_
_entity.id
_entity.type
_entity.pdbx_description
1 polymer ?
#
loop_
_entity_poly.entity_id
_entity_poly.type
_entity_poly.pdbx_seq_one_letter_code
_entity_poly.pdbx_strand_id
1 'polypeptide(L)'
;MKLIANGLNKQFFSSFLPPPDCEIDGVVAAIAYGDDKTALLDHCLKNHHRLDIWMRYDHTVPVSPSLLAKFLANTKNNIFCKLVPDRLHSKVIWWKGYGAYIGSANLTDRAWHTNIEAGIFFTESDLYSSNLIEQLEEFFDSLASLDCCVDLSDDIINEQRLLLKSKLELEKKEQELIKKRKVPEWGGVNFIDNKKNKDKRKENFHKEWESTLSIIHNISSQINDYRPIWVSEDTPMFWQTDQFLHAYYYKQVHQQDNTYPFEDFNRTNSKNPQAALMSMLSWWKSLSAPPSNEDIHLGIYAPYIRKNLSKNNIGSLTEDKLHQIFSYTHATMDHVIKMSAETFGQPATKSLNKEERAVLFTKWIMGQTNQKCMTIAELLNYVLYGGTPSFMWERIYQAGKDEQYKFQHYGINSIAEVVGWARPDDTPPRNGRTNKALRALGYPVHVNI
;
A
#
# COMPACT_ATOMS: atom_id res chain seq x y z
N MET A 1 -4.36 -26.61 -1.79
CA MET A 1 -5.66 -25.88 -1.77
C MET A 1 -5.44 -24.44 -1.28
N LYS A 2 -6.29 -23.48 -1.67
CA LYS A 2 -6.19 -22.06 -1.24
C LYS A 2 -7.57 -21.51 -0.87
N LEU A 3 -7.65 -20.82 0.27
CA LEU A 3 -8.86 -20.10 0.69
C LEU A 3 -9.01 -18.79 -0.10
N ILE A 4 -10.20 -18.53 -0.62
CA ILE A 4 -10.60 -17.28 -1.27
C ILE A 4 -11.55 -16.55 -0.32
N ALA A 5 -11.11 -15.39 0.16
CA ALA A 5 -11.91 -14.51 1.04
C ALA A 5 -11.84 -13.02 0.63
N ASN A 6 -11.52 -12.76 -0.65
CA ASN A 6 -11.39 -11.42 -1.23
C ASN A 6 -10.56 -10.48 -0.34
N GLY A 7 -11.10 -9.33 0.04
CA GLY A 7 -10.39 -8.32 0.82
C GLY A 7 -9.91 -8.80 2.19
N LEU A 8 -10.48 -9.87 2.77
CA LEU A 8 -10.08 -10.38 4.08
C LEU A 8 -8.70 -11.06 4.04
N ASN A 9 -8.38 -11.79 2.97
CA ASN A 9 -7.09 -12.49 2.84
C ASN A 9 -6.30 -12.09 1.57
N LYS A 10 -6.79 -11.08 0.83
CA LYS A 10 -6.23 -10.59 -0.44
C LYS A 10 -6.14 -11.66 -1.53
N GLN A 11 -6.92 -12.75 -1.41
CA GLN A 11 -7.06 -13.76 -2.45
C GLN A 11 -8.40 -13.51 -3.14
N PHE A 12 -8.34 -12.94 -4.34
CA PHE A 12 -9.50 -12.62 -5.16
C PHE A 12 -9.72 -13.71 -6.19
N PHE A 13 -10.98 -13.96 -6.54
CA PHE A 13 -11.33 -14.96 -7.55
C PHE A 13 -10.55 -14.77 -8.87
N SER A 14 -10.41 -13.54 -9.34
CA SER A 14 -9.67 -13.20 -10.57
C SER A 14 -8.20 -13.62 -10.56
N SER A 15 -7.60 -13.84 -9.39
CA SER A 15 -6.21 -14.26 -9.25
C SER A 15 -6.00 -15.75 -9.54
N PHE A 16 -7.08 -16.51 -9.74
CA PHE A 16 -7.09 -17.96 -9.95
C PHE A 16 -7.56 -18.35 -11.35
N LEU A 17 -7.65 -17.40 -12.27
CA LEU A 17 -7.83 -17.73 -13.68
C LEU A 17 -6.55 -18.40 -14.22
N PRO A 18 -6.67 -19.44 -15.06
CA PRO A 18 -5.51 -20.03 -15.72
C PRO A 18 -4.68 -18.97 -16.46
N PRO A 19 -3.34 -19.01 -16.38
CA PRO A 19 -2.48 -18.18 -17.22
C PRO A 19 -2.75 -18.42 -18.72
N PRO A 20 -2.46 -17.46 -19.61
CA PRO A 20 -2.74 -17.61 -21.05
C PRO A 20 -2.09 -18.83 -21.71
N ASP A 21 -0.91 -19.23 -21.24
CA ASP A 21 -0.14 -20.36 -21.80
C ASP A 21 -0.47 -21.71 -21.11
N CYS A 22 -1.49 -21.75 -20.25
CA CYS A 22 -1.90 -22.96 -19.55
C CYS A 22 -2.82 -23.79 -20.46
N GLU A 23 -2.38 -24.99 -20.82
CA GLU A 23 -3.23 -25.95 -21.51
C GLU A 23 -4.28 -26.51 -20.54
N ILE A 24 -5.55 -26.44 -20.92
CA ILE A 24 -6.68 -27.01 -20.20
C ILE A 24 -7.63 -27.68 -21.18
N ASP A 25 -8.30 -28.75 -20.77
CA ASP A 25 -9.20 -29.52 -21.64
C ASP A 25 -10.54 -28.79 -21.88
N GLY A 26 -10.90 -27.89 -20.97
CA GLY A 26 -12.12 -27.10 -21.03
C GLY A 26 -12.53 -26.55 -19.68
N VAL A 27 -13.58 -25.73 -19.70
CA VAL A 27 -14.15 -25.10 -18.51
C VAL A 27 -15.60 -25.53 -18.35
N VAL A 28 -15.94 -26.01 -17.16
CA VAL A 28 -17.33 -26.27 -16.78
C VAL A 28 -17.70 -25.43 -15.57
N ALA A 29 -18.89 -24.82 -15.58
CA ALA A 29 -19.31 -23.90 -14.53
C ALA A 29 -20.80 -24.07 -14.19
N ALA A 30 -21.15 -24.06 -12.90
CA ALA A 30 -22.52 -24.09 -12.41
C ALA A 30 -22.71 -22.96 -11.40
N ILE A 31 -23.35 -21.86 -11.84
CA ILE A 31 -23.36 -20.60 -11.07
C ILE A 31 -24.72 -19.92 -11.19
N ALA A 32 -25.30 -19.60 -10.03
CA ALA A 32 -26.66 -19.10 -9.97
C ALA A 32 -26.85 -17.69 -10.54
N TYR A 33 -25.98 -16.73 -10.17
CA TYR A 33 -26.12 -15.33 -10.57
C TYR A 33 -24.98 -14.88 -11.47
N GLY A 34 -25.28 -14.00 -12.43
CA GLY A 34 -24.31 -13.54 -13.42
C GLY A 34 -24.57 -12.14 -13.97
N ASP A 35 -23.51 -11.33 -14.07
CA ASP A 35 -23.49 -10.09 -14.84
C ASP A 35 -22.33 -10.09 -15.85
N ASP A 36 -22.39 -9.15 -16.78
CA ASP A 36 -21.47 -9.09 -17.90
C ASP A 36 -20.17 -8.31 -17.62
N LYS A 37 -19.84 -8.14 -16.33
CA LYS A 37 -18.66 -7.43 -15.85
C LYS A 37 -17.56 -8.36 -15.32
N THR A 38 -17.80 -9.67 -15.30
CA THR A 38 -16.80 -10.64 -14.86
C THR A 38 -15.91 -11.13 -15.99
N ALA A 39 -14.68 -11.53 -15.64
CA ALA A 39 -13.65 -11.86 -16.63
C ALA A 39 -13.71 -13.31 -17.14
N LEU A 40 -14.62 -14.17 -16.67
CA LEU A 40 -14.64 -15.60 -17.05
C LEU A 40 -14.90 -15.79 -18.55
N LEU A 41 -15.93 -15.15 -19.10
CA LEU A 41 -16.26 -15.27 -20.52
C LEU A 41 -15.12 -14.71 -21.39
N ASP A 42 -14.61 -13.53 -21.04
CA ASP A 42 -13.51 -12.89 -21.78
C ASP A 42 -12.24 -13.74 -21.73
N HIS A 43 -11.96 -14.40 -20.60
CA HIS A 43 -10.85 -15.35 -20.45
C HIS A 43 -11.01 -16.56 -21.38
N CYS A 44 -12.18 -17.21 -21.39
CA CYS A 44 -12.43 -18.35 -22.27
C CYS A 44 -12.32 -17.96 -23.75
N LEU A 45 -12.88 -16.83 -24.14
CA LEU A 45 -12.82 -16.33 -25.53
C LEU A 45 -11.38 -16.00 -25.96
N LYS A 46 -10.62 -15.32 -25.11
CA LYS A 46 -9.24 -14.90 -25.41
C LYS A 46 -8.30 -16.09 -25.59
N ASN A 47 -8.51 -17.16 -24.81
CA ASN A 47 -7.66 -18.35 -24.83
C ASN A 47 -8.27 -19.51 -25.63
N HIS A 48 -9.36 -19.26 -26.35
CA HIS A 48 -10.08 -20.26 -27.17
C HIS A 48 -10.51 -21.52 -26.41
N HIS A 49 -10.78 -21.39 -25.11
CA HIS A 49 -11.25 -22.49 -24.29
C HIS A 49 -12.75 -22.73 -24.49
N ARG A 50 -13.14 -24.01 -24.55
CA ARG A 50 -14.55 -24.41 -24.45
C ARG A 50 -15.09 -24.09 -23.06
N LEU A 51 -16.29 -23.51 -23.00
CA LEU A 51 -17.04 -23.26 -21.77
C LEU A 51 -18.43 -23.89 -21.85
N ASP A 52 -18.74 -24.83 -20.96
CA ASP A 52 -20.11 -25.31 -20.72
C ASP A 52 -20.58 -24.77 -19.37
N ILE A 53 -21.58 -23.89 -19.38
CA ILE A 53 -22.07 -23.19 -18.19
C ILE A 53 -23.56 -23.43 -17.94
N TRP A 54 -23.89 -23.84 -16.71
CA TRP A 54 -25.25 -23.91 -16.18
C TRP A 54 -25.53 -22.70 -15.32
N MET A 55 -26.61 -21.99 -15.63
CA MET A 55 -27.04 -20.83 -14.85
C MET A 55 -28.50 -20.92 -14.44
N ARG A 56 -28.87 -20.18 -13.39
CA ARG A 56 -30.25 -20.17 -12.89
C ARG A 56 -31.15 -19.40 -13.85
N TYR A 57 -32.38 -19.87 -14.00
CA TYR A 57 -33.44 -19.18 -14.71
C TYR A 57 -34.67 -19.06 -13.81
N ASP A 58 -35.18 -17.84 -13.61
CA ASP A 58 -36.50 -17.61 -13.01
C ASP A 58 -36.94 -16.14 -13.17
N HIS A 59 -38.10 -15.81 -12.59
CA HIS A 59 -38.71 -14.48 -12.60
C HIS A 59 -37.90 -13.37 -11.92
N THR A 60 -36.88 -13.72 -11.10
CA THR A 60 -36.04 -12.74 -10.39
C THR A 60 -34.90 -12.19 -11.25
N VAL A 61 -34.73 -12.71 -12.47
CA VAL A 61 -33.65 -12.35 -13.40
C VAL A 61 -32.27 -12.51 -12.73
N PRO A 62 -31.90 -13.75 -12.34
CA PRO A 62 -30.65 -14.00 -11.62
C PRO A 62 -29.41 -13.77 -12.49
N VAL A 63 -29.56 -13.91 -13.81
CA VAL A 63 -28.51 -13.64 -14.79
C VAL A 63 -28.95 -12.48 -15.67
N SER A 64 -28.06 -11.49 -15.85
CA SER A 64 -28.35 -10.34 -16.70
C SER A 64 -28.64 -10.77 -18.14
N PRO A 65 -29.69 -10.23 -18.79
CA PRO A 65 -29.98 -10.55 -20.19
C PRO A 65 -28.85 -10.13 -21.16
N SER A 66 -28.00 -9.18 -20.76
CA SER A 66 -26.79 -8.81 -21.52
C SER A 66 -25.75 -9.93 -21.52
N LEU A 67 -25.50 -10.57 -20.37
CA LEU A 67 -24.60 -11.71 -20.29
C LEU A 67 -25.15 -12.92 -21.08
N LEU A 68 -26.45 -13.22 -20.94
CA LEU A 68 -27.08 -14.29 -21.72
C LEU A 68 -26.93 -14.06 -23.24
N ALA A 69 -27.19 -12.84 -23.71
CA ALA A 69 -26.98 -12.49 -25.12
C ALA A 69 -25.52 -12.68 -25.56
N LYS A 70 -24.54 -12.37 -24.70
CA LYS A 70 -23.12 -12.62 -24.98
C LYS A 70 -22.81 -14.12 -25.08
N PHE A 71 -23.38 -14.97 -24.21
CA PHE A 71 -23.22 -16.42 -24.33
C PHE A 71 -23.79 -16.95 -25.65
N LEU A 72 -25.04 -16.59 -25.97
CA LEU A 72 -25.70 -17.04 -27.21
C LEU A 72 -24.95 -16.57 -28.47
N ALA A 73 -24.46 -15.34 -28.49
CA ALA A 73 -23.69 -14.80 -29.62
C ALA A 73 -22.34 -15.53 -29.84
N ASN A 74 -21.82 -16.19 -28.81
CA ASN A 74 -20.52 -16.87 -28.81
C ASN A 74 -20.62 -18.40 -28.84
N THR A 75 -21.79 -18.98 -29.15
CA THR A 75 -21.91 -20.44 -29.34
C THR A 75 -20.94 -20.99 -30.41
N LYS A 76 -20.73 -20.23 -31.49
CA LYS A 76 -19.74 -20.55 -32.53
C LYS A 76 -18.28 -20.50 -32.06
N ASN A 77 -18.03 -19.92 -30.89
CA ASN A 77 -16.72 -19.78 -30.24
C ASN A 77 -16.59 -20.74 -29.05
N ASN A 78 -17.29 -21.89 -29.08
CA ASN A 78 -17.28 -22.93 -28.05
C ASN A 78 -17.85 -22.52 -26.68
N ILE A 79 -18.80 -21.59 -26.66
CA ILE A 79 -19.47 -21.14 -25.43
C ILE A 79 -20.90 -21.68 -25.39
N PHE A 80 -21.21 -22.57 -24.45
CA PHE A 80 -22.51 -23.23 -24.34
C PHE A 80 -23.14 -22.92 -22.99
N CYS A 81 -24.35 -22.36 -23.01
CA CYS A 81 -25.10 -22.04 -21.80
C CYS A 81 -26.40 -22.83 -21.73
N LYS A 82 -26.58 -23.56 -20.62
CA LYS A 82 -27.85 -24.18 -20.23
C LYS A 82 -28.44 -23.46 -19.03
N LEU A 83 -29.76 -23.44 -18.96
CA LEU A 83 -30.51 -22.79 -17.92
C LEU A 83 -31.24 -23.82 -17.06
N VAL A 84 -31.13 -23.65 -15.75
CA VAL A 84 -31.77 -24.50 -14.74
C VAL A 84 -32.83 -23.69 -14.02
N PRO A 85 -34.13 -24.06 -14.15
CA PRO A 85 -35.22 -23.33 -13.52
C PRO A 85 -35.13 -23.32 -11.98
N ASP A 86 -35.33 -22.14 -11.39
CA ASP A 86 -35.65 -21.84 -9.99
C ASP A 86 -34.66 -22.25 -8.88
N ARG A 87 -33.92 -23.36 -9.03
CA ARG A 87 -33.27 -24.07 -7.92
C ARG A 87 -31.75 -24.09 -7.96
N LEU A 88 -31.11 -23.74 -9.09
CA LEU A 88 -29.65 -23.71 -9.15
C LEU A 88 -29.10 -22.62 -8.23
N HIS A 89 -28.39 -23.02 -7.18
CA HIS A 89 -27.74 -22.10 -6.24
C HIS A 89 -26.26 -22.42 -6.00
N SER A 90 -25.66 -23.33 -6.78
CA SER A 90 -24.22 -23.59 -6.74
C SER A 90 -23.40 -22.40 -7.24
N LYS A 91 -22.10 -22.42 -6.91
CA LYS A 91 -21.05 -21.60 -7.52
C LYS A 91 -19.78 -22.45 -7.61
N VAL A 92 -19.74 -23.24 -8.68
CA VAL A 92 -18.64 -24.15 -8.98
C VAL A 92 -18.08 -23.78 -10.34
N ILE A 93 -16.75 -23.65 -10.45
CA ILE A 93 -16.05 -23.50 -11.73
C ILE A 93 -14.89 -24.46 -11.72
N TRP A 94 -14.78 -25.29 -12.77
CA TRP A 94 -13.69 -26.24 -12.91
C TRP A 94 -13.01 -26.02 -14.27
N TRP A 95 -11.72 -25.70 -14.20
CA TRP A 95 -10.82 -25.66 -15.35
C TRP A 95 -10.09 -27.00 -15.39
N LYS A 96 -10.55 -27.90 -16.27
CA LYS A 96 -10.07 -29.28 -16.37
C LYS A 96 -8.58 -29.29 -16.73
N GLY A 97 -7.73 -29.86 -15.87
CA GLY A 97 -6.27 -29.85 -16.02
C GLY A 97 -5.55 -28.71 -15.29
N TYR A 98 -6.27 -27.83 -14.58
CA TYR A 98 -5.68 -26.72 -13.82
C TYR A 98 -6.15 -26.68 -12.35
N GLY A 99 -7.46 -26.77 -12.13
CA GLY A 99 -8.04 -26.71 -10.79
C GLY A 99 -9.52 -26.30 -10.78
N ALA A 100 -10.12 -26.32 -9.60
CA ALA A 100 -11.54 -26.00 -9.41
C ALA A 100 -11.77 -25.03 -8.25
N TYR A 101 -12.74 -24.15 -8.43
CA TYR A 101 -13.31 -23.33 -7.37
C TYR A 101 -14.65 -23.89 -6.91
N ILE A 102 -14.83 -23.94 -5.58
CA ILE A 102 -16.11 -24.23 -4.92
C ILE A 102 -16.31 -23.20 -3.80
N GLY A 103 -17.40 -22.45 -3.83
CA GLY A 103 -17.66 -21.46 -2.78
C GLY A 103 -18.93 -20.63 -2.95
N SER A 104 -18.89 -19.40 -2.42
CA SER A 104 -20.03 -18.47 -2.42
C SER A 104 -20.07 -17.48 -3.59
N ALA A 105 -18.94 -17.28 -4.30
CA ALA A 105 -18.80 -16.21 -5.28
C ALA A 105 -19.57 -16.49 -6.58
N ASN A 106 -20.58 -15.65 -6.87
CA ASN A 106 -21.28 -15.66 -8.17
C ASN A 106 -20.45 -14.99 -9.28
N LEU A 107 -20.89 -15.06 -10.53
CA LEU A 107 -20.31 -14.31 -11.66
C LEU A 107 -20.77 -12.86 -11.66
N THR A 108 -20.46 -12.12 -10.59
CA THR A 108 -20.76 -10.68 -10.51
C THR A 108 -19.53 -9.91 -10.08
N ASP A 109 -19.40 -8.68 -10.56
CA ASP A 109 -18.29 -7.77 -10.20
C ASP A 109 -18.15 -7.63 -8.66
N ARG A 110 -19.28 -7.50 -7.96
CA ARG A 110 -19.31 -7.40 -6.50
C ARG A 110 -18.77 -8.65 -5.81
N ALA A 111 -19.17 -9.83 -6.27
CA ALA A 111 -18.68 -11.09 -5.70
C ALA A 111 -17.17 -11.27 -5.93
N TRP A 112 -16.64 -10.79 -7.06
CA TRP A 112 -15.23 -10.95 -7.38
C TRP A 112 -14.33 -9.94 -6.66
N HIS A 113 -14.86 -8.79 -6.23
CA HIS A 113 -14.03 -7.67 -5.76
C HIS A 113 -14.41 -7.08 -4.39
N THR A 114 -15.71 -6.94 -4.09
CA THR A 114 -16.16 -6.12 -2.95
C THR A 114 -16.78 -6.92 -1.82
N ASN A 115 -17.55 -7.95 -2.12
CA ASN A 115 -18.22 -8.80 -1.12
C ASN A 115 -17.21 -9.57 -0.27
N ILE A 116 -17.62 -9.90 0.96
CA ILE A 116 -16.98 -10.98 1.70
C ILE A 116 -17.51 -12.28 1.10
N GLU A 117 -16.65 -12.98 0.37
CA GLU A 117 -16.91 -14.31 -0.14
C GLU A 117 -16.12 -15.34 0.68
N ALA A 118 -16.52 -16.60 0.61
CA ALA A 118 -15.78 -17.73 1.13
C ALA A 118 -15.82 -18.86 0.10
N GLY A 119 -14.65 -19.33 -0.32
CA GLY A 119 -14.54 -20.49 -1.19
C GLY A 119 -13.14 -21.06 -1.15
N ILE A 120 -13.01 -22.26 -1.71
CA ILE A 120 -11.72 -22.94 -1.81
C ILE A 120 -11.40 -23.12 -3.29
N PHE A 121 -10.18 -22.76 -3.64
CA PHE A 121 -9.56 -23.16 -4.89
C PHE A 121 -8.70 -24.40 -4.66
N PHE A 122 -9.03 -25.46 -5.38
CA PHE A 122 -8.29 -26.70 -5.43
C PHE A 122 -7.43 -26.69 -6.68
N THR A 123 -6.11 -26.90 -6.54
CA THR A 123 -5.25 -27.15 -7.70
C THR A 123 -5.54 -28.53 -8.26
N GLU A 124 -5.11 -28.80 -9.49
CA GLU A 124 -5.22 -30.12 -10.10
C GLU A 124 -4.69 -31.24 -9.18
N SER A 125 -3.51 -31.04 -8.57
CA SER A 125 -2.95 -31.99 -7.60
C SER A 125 -3.83 -32.19 -6.36
N ASP A 126 -4.49 -31.14 -5.87
CA ASP A 126 -5.43 -31.29 -4.75
C ASP A 126 -6.61 -32.15 -5.16
N LEU A 127 -7.18 -31.89 -6.34
CA LEU A 127 -8.34 -32.62 -6.88
C LEU A 127 -8.04 -34.12 -7.02
N TYR A 128 -6.89 -34.47 -7.62
CA TYR A 128 -6.43 -35.86 -7.73
C TYR A 128 -6.25 -36.51 -6.36
N SER A 129 -5.56 -35.85 -5.42
CA SER A 129 -5.23 -36.44 -4.11
C SER A 129 -6.44 -36.70 -3.21
N SER A 130 -7.56 -36.03 -3.48
CA SER A 130 -8.77 -36.03 -2.66
C SER A 130 -9.96 -36.76 -3.30
N ASN A 131 -9.77 -37.38 -4.47
CA ASN A 131 -10.83 -37.96 -5.30
C ASN A 131 -11.98 -36.98 -5.60
N LEU A 132 -11.67 -35.69 -5.76
CA LEU A 132 -12.67 -34.67 -6.11
C LEU A 132 -12.96 -34.62 -7.61
N ILE A 133 -12.08 -35.16 -8.46
CA ILE A 133 -12.30 -35.21 -9.92
C ILE A 133 -13.56 -36.00 -10.23
N GLU A 134 -13.66 -37.25 -9.75
CA GLU A 134 -14.82 -38.12 -9.98
C GLU A 134 -16.12 -37.49 -9.46
N GLN A 135 -16.07 -36.82 -8.30
CA GLN A 135 -17.24 -36.12 -7.74
C GLN A 135 -17.65 -34.90 -8.56
N LEU A 136 -16.69 -34.16 -9.13
CA LEU A 136 -16.97 -33.04 -10.02
C LEU A 136 -17.54 -33.52 -11.36
N GLU A 137 -17.03 -34.62 -11.90
CA GLU A 137 -17.57 -35.28 -13.10
C GLU A 137 -19.02 -35.70 -12.87
N GLU A 138 -19.29 -36.46 -11.80
CA GLU A 138 -20.64 -36.89 -11.43
C GLU A 138 -21.58 -35.68 -11.21
N PHE A 139 -21.09 -34.62 -10.57
CA PHE A 139 -21.87 -33.40 -10.35
C PHE A 139 -22.30 -32.74 -11.67
N PHE A 140 -21.38 -32.55 -12.61
CA PHE A 140 -21.68 -31.92 -13.90
C PHE A 140 -22.48 -32.84 -14.83
N ASP A 141 -22.23 -34.14 -14.81
CA ASP A 141 -23.00 -35.13 -15.57
C ASP A 141 -24.45 -35.23 -15.05
N SER A 142 -24.63 -35.18 -13.73
CA SER A 142 -25.95 -35.11 -13.11
C SER A 142 -26.69 -33.83 -13.49
N LEU A 143 -26.01 -32.68 -13.54
CA LEU A 143 -26.61 -31.42 -14.02
C LEU A 143 -26.97 -31.48 -15.51
N ALA A 144 -26.11 -32.09 -16.34
CA ALA A 144 -26.33 -32.23 -17.77
C ALA A 144 -27.52 -33.15 -18.09
N SER A 145 -27.78 -34.14 -17.23
CA SER A 145 -28.87 -35.12 -17.38
C SER A 145 -30.21 -34.69 -16.78
N LEU A 146 -30.29 -33.51 -16.15
CA LEU A 146 -31.57 -32.97 -15.67
C LEU A 146 -32.52 -32.65 -16.83
N ASP A 147 -33.67 -33.32 -16.85
CA ASP A 147 -34.74 -33.07 -17.84
C ASP A 147 -35.26 -31.62 -17.83
N CYS A 148 -35.10 -30.90 -16.72
CA CYS A 148 -35.54 -29.51 -16.59
C CYS A 148 -34.56 -28.48 -17.17
N CYS A 149 -33.35 -28.90 -17.57
CA CYS A 149 -32.38 -28.01 -18.21
C CYS A 149 -32.89 -27.56 -19.57
N VAL A 150 -32.94 -26.25 -19.79
CA VAL A 150 -33.34 -25.68 -21.09
C VAL A 150 -32.16 -25.02 -21.77
N ASP A 151 -32.10 -25.13 -23.10
CA ASP A 151 -31.09 -24.45 -23.89
C ASP A 151 -31.39 -22.96 -23.98
N LEU A 152 -30.34 -22.14 -23.98
CA LEU A 152 -30.47 -20.70 -24.13
C LEU A 152 -30.96 -20.33 -25.53
N SER A 153 -31.97 -19.47 -25.61
CA SER A 153 -32.56 -18.99 -26.87
C SER A 153 -32.86 -17.49 -26.82
N ASP A 154 -33.04 -16.87 -27.99
CA ASP A 154 -33.45 -15.46 -28.08
C ASP A 154 -34.80 -15.20 -27.40
N ASP A 155 -35.73 -16.15 -27.44
CA ASP A 155 -37.05 -16.03 -26.79
C ASP A 155 -36.90 -15.89 -25.27
N ILE A 156 -36.06 -16.73 -24.66
CA ILE A 156 -35.76 -16.67 -23.23
C ILE A 156 -35.08 -15.34 -22.87
N ILE A 157 -34.13 -14.88 -23.68
CA ILE A 157 -33.45 -13.60 -23.45
C ILE A 157 -34.44 -12.44 -23.51
N ASN A 158 -35.35 -12.46 -24.47
CA ASN A 158 -36.37 -11.42 -24.63
C ASN A 158 -37.37 -11.42 -23.47
N GLU A 159 -37.80 -12.59 -23.00
CA GLU A 159 -38.61 -12.73 -21.80
C GLU A 159 -37.90 -12.11 -20.57
N GLN A 160 -36.64 -12.49 -20.34
CA GLN A 160 -35.84 -11.98 -19.21
C GLN A 160 -35.60 -10.46 -19.30
N ARG A 161 -35.49 -9.88 -20.50
CA ARG A 161 -35.45 -8.42 -20.69
C ARG A 161 -36.75 -7.74 -20.25
N LEU A 162 -37.91 -8.36 -20.52
CA LEU A 162 -39.21 -7.82 -20.10
C LEU A 162 -39.36 -7.90 -18.58
N LEU A 163 -38.98 -9.02 -17.97
CA LEU A 163 -38.99 -9.19 -16.52
C LEU A 163 -38.05 -8.20 -15.82
N LEU A 164 -36.86 -7.96 -16.39
CA LEU A 164 -35.90 -6.98 -15.85
C LEU A 164 -36.48 -5.56 -15.82
N LYS A 165 -37.20 -5.15 -16.88
CA LYS A 165 -37.87 -3.83 -16.91
C LYS A 165 -38.85 -3.67 -15.75
N SER A 166 -39.66 -4.69 -15.48
CA SER A 166 -40.60 -4.70 -14.35
C SER A 166 -39.89 -4.66 -12.99
N LYS A 167 -38.76 -5.36 -12.86
CA LYS A 167 -37.94 -5.39 -11.63
C LYS A 167 -37.30 -4.03 -11.31
N LEU A 168 -36.81 -3.31 -12.32
CA LEU A 168 -36.16 -2.00 -12.12
C LEU A 168 -37.09 -0.96 -11.46
N GLU A 169 -38.41 -1.05 -11.67
CA GLU A 169 -39.38 -0.18 -10.99
C GLU A 169 -39.55 -0.52 -9.51
N LEU A 170 -39.41 -1.79 -9.13
CA LEU A 170 -39.40 -2.23 -7.73
C LEU A 170 -38.10 -1.82 -7.02
N GLU A 171 -36.95 -1.96 -7.70
CA GLU A 171 -35.64 -1.59 -7.15
C GLU A 171 -35.58 -0.10 -6.79
N LYS A 172 -36.21 0.79 -7.57
CA LYS A 172 -36.31 2.22 -7.22
C LYS A 172 -36.96 2.45 -5.86
N LYS A 173 -38.01 1.68 -5.52
CA LYS A 173 -38.68 1.77 -4.21
C LYS A 173 -37.81 1.20 -3.10
N GLU A 174 -37.07 0.13 -3.38
CA GLU A 174 -36.14 -0.48 -2.42
C GLU A 174 -34.97 0.45 -2.08
N GLN A 175 -34.43 1.17 -3.07
CA GLN A 175 -33.39 2.19 -2.85
C GLN A 175 -33.84 3.29 -1.88
N GLU A 176 -35.10 3.71 -1.94
CA GLU A 176 -35.65 4.67 -0.98
C GLU A 176 -35.79 4.11 0.44
N LEU A 177 -35.98 2.79 0.60
CA LEU A 177 -35.96 2.13 1.91
C LEU A 177 -34.53 1.98 2.44
N ILE A 178 -33.57 1.66 1.57
CA ILE A 178 -32.15 1.56 1.92
C ILE A 178 -31.64 2.88 2.49
N LYS A 179 -32.00 4.03 1.88
CA LYS A 179 -31.66 5.37 2.39
C LYS A 179 -32.20 5.66 3.79
N LYS A 180 -33.29 5.00 4.20
CA LYS A 180 -33.91 5.18 5.53
C LYS A 180 -33.28 4.31 6.61
N ARG A 181 -32.30 3.46 6.27
CA ARG A 181 -31.62 2.62 7.25
C ARG A 181 -30.85 3.47 8.26
N LYS A 182 -30.97 3.11 9.54
CA LYS A 182 -30.14 3.70 10.62
C LYS A 182 -28.66 3.43 10.43
N VAL A 183 -28.34 2.24 9.89
CA VAL A 183 -26.97 1.82 9.56
C VAL A 183 -26.79 1.96 8.04
N PRO A 184 -25.90 2.84 7.57
CA PRO A 184 -25.63 3.04 6.15
C PRO A 184 -25.19 1.77 5.44
N GLU A 185 -25.31 1.76 4.11
CA GLU A 185 -24.71 0.69 3.32
C GLU A 185 -23.19 0.68 3.48
N TRP A 186 -22.68 -0.52 3.76
CA TRP A 186 -21.25 -0.77 3.77
C TRP A 186 -20.88 -1.36 2.42
N GLY A 187 -20.02 -0.66 1.67
CA GLY A 187 -19.68 -1.08 0.30
C GLY A 187 -18.78 -2.31 0.20
N GLY A 188 -18.34 -2.88 1.33
CA GLY A 188 -17.42 -4.03 1.38
C GLY A 188 -15.98 -3.66 1.77
N VAL A 189 -15.15 -4.68 1.98
CA VAL A 189 -13.77 -4.54 2.51
C VAL A 189 -12.88 -3.71 1.58
N ASN A 190 -13.11 -3.82 0.28
CA ASN A 190 -12.35 -3.12 -0.76
C ASN A 190 -13.14 -1.96 -1.41
N PHE A 191 -14.22 -1.48 -0.78
CA PHE A 191 -14.95 -0.33 -1.31
C PHE A 191 -14.15 0.96 -1.13
N ILE A 192 -13.89 1.65 -2.24
CA ILE A 192 -13.03 2.82 -2.29
C ILE A 192 -13.87 4.07 -2.55
N ASP A 193 -14.15 4.84 -1.50
CA ASP A 193 -14.57 6.22 -1.63
C ASP A 193 -13.31 7.10 -1.68
N ASN A 194 -12.97 7.60 -2.87
CA ASN A 194 -11.73 8.34 -3.15
C ASN A 194 -11.56 9.60 -2.30
N LYS A 195 -12.65 10.21 -1.82
CA LYS A 195 -12.59 11.40 -0.95
C LYS A 195 -12.24 11.01 0.48
N LYS A 196 -12.92 9.98 1.02
CA LYS A 196 -12.61 9.40 2.34
C LYS A 196 -11.22 8.78 2.43
N ASN A 197 -10.64 8.28 1.33
CA ASN A 197 -9.33 7.63 1.37
C ASN A 197 -8.15 8.61 1.46
N LYS A 198 -8.27 9.81 0.86
CA LYS A 198 -7.26 10.87 1.06
C LYS A 198 -7.26 11.32 2.52
N ASP A 199 -8.44 11.50 3.10
CA ASP A 199 -8.60 11.84 4.52
C ASP A 199 -8.11 10.71 5.42
N LYS A 200 -8.43 9.45 5.12
CA LYS A 200 -7.96 8.28 5.88
C LYS A 200 -6.44 8.08 5.79
N ARG A 201 -5.80 8.30 4.63
CA ARG A 201 -4.33 8.23 4.51
C ARG A 201 -3.65 9.31 5.33
N LYS A 202 -4.20 10.53 5.31
CA LYS A 202 -3.72 11.64 6.13
C LYS A 202 -3.93 11.38 7.63
N GLU A 203 -5.09 10.84 8.02
CA GLU A 203 -5.37 10.45 9.40
C GLU A 203 -4.47 9.31 9.88
N ASN A 204 -4.25 8.29 9.05
CA ASN A 204 -3.33 7.20 9.38
C ASN A 204 -1.90 7.72 9.54
N PHE A 205 -1.46 8.61 8.63
CA PHE A 205 -0.18 9.28 8.78
C PHE A 205 -0.11 10.08 10.09
N HIS A 206 -1.13 10.88 10.41
CA HIS A 206 -1.18 11.65 11.65
C HIS A 206 -1.05 10.74 12.89
N LYS A 207 -1.82 9.66 12.96
CA LYS A 207 -1.76 8.69 14.07
C LYS A 207 -0.39 8.04 14.19
N GLU A 208 0.19 7.61 13.07
CA GLU A 208 1.51 7.01 13.03
C GLU A 208 2.61 8.00 13.45
N TRP A 209 2.50 9.24 12.96
CA TRP A 209 3.41 10.32 13.25
C TRP A 209 3.40 10.68 14.74
N GLU A 210 2.22 10.95 15.30
CA GLU A 210 2.06 11.27 16.74
C GLU A 210 2.50 10.12 17.64
N SER A 211 2.21 8.87 17.26
CA SER A 211 2.65 7.69 18.01
C SER A 211 4.19 7.60 18.04
N THR A 212 4.85 7.83 16.91
CA THR A 212 6.31 7.80 16.82
C THR A 212 6.95 8.99 17.54
N LEU A 213 6.36 10.19 17.40
CA LEU A 213 6.81 11.38 18.12
C LEU A 213 6.73 11.18 19.63
N SER A 214 5.64 10.58 20.13
CA SER A 214 5.49 10.27 21.56
C SER A 214 6.62 9.39 22.09
N ILE A 215 7.04 8.39 21.29
CA ILE A 215 8.19 7.54 21.63
C ILE A 215 9.48 8.34 21.65
N ILE A 216 9.74 9.15 20.62
CA ILE A 216 10.95 9.98 20.56
C ILE A 216 10.98 10.96 21.73
N HIS A 217 9.88 11.65 22.03
CA HIS A 217 9.76 12.54 23.19
C HIS A 217 10.08 11.85 24.52
N ASN A 218 9.62 10.61 24.71
CA ASN A 218 9.93 9.83 25.91
C ASN A 218 11.42 9.50 26.03
N ILE A 219 12.08 9.15 24.91
CA ILE A 219 13.53 8.94 24.90
C ILE A 219 14.25 10.25 25.19
N SER A 220 13.83 11.33 24.52
CA SER A 220 14.44 12.65 24.65
C SER A 220 14.31 13.22 26.06
N SER A 221 13.21 12.96 26.79
CA SER A 221 13.06 13.45 28.16
C SER A 221 14.10 12.88 29.13
N GLN A 222 14.74 11.77 28.77
CA GLN A 222 15.79 11.11 29.54
C GLN A 222 17.20 11.41 28.99
N ILE A 223 17.33 11.89 27.75
CA ILE A 223 18.63 11.92 27.04
C ILE A 223 19.70 12.75 27.75
N ASN A 224 19.31 13.84 28.42
CA ASN A 224 20.24 14.72 29.12
C ASN A 224 20.88 14.06 30.35
N ASP A 225 20.17 13.16 31.03
CA ASP A 225 20.71 12.38 32.16
C ASP A 225 21.76 11.35 31.69
N TYR A 226 21.72 11.03 30.40
CA TYR A 226 22.61 10.10 29.72
C TYR A 226 23.53 10.79 28.71
N ARG A 227 23.71 12.11 28.84
CA ARG A 227 24.58 12.90 27.96
C ARG A 227 26.05 12.43 28.08
N PRO A 228 26.72 12.09 26.97
CA PRO A 228 28.15 11.85 26.94
C PRO A 228 28.95 13.13 27.20
N ILE A 229 30.16 13.01 27.73
CA ILE A 229 30.98 14.18 28.15
C ILE A 229 31.35 15.13 26.99
N TRP A 230 31.37 14.62 25.76
CA TRP A 230 31.73 15.38 24.56
C TRP A 230 30.54 16.11 23.92
N VAL A 231 29.31 15.89 24.42
CA VAL A 231 28.12 16.61 23.95
C VAL A 231 27.92 17.86 24.81
N SER A 232 27.78 19.02 24.16
CA SER A 232 27.59 20.30 24.85
C SER A 232 26.24 20.38 25.58
N GLU A 233 26.20 21.06 26.72
CA GLU A 233 25.00 21.15 27.57
C GLU A 233 23.82 21.89 26.91
N ASP A 234 24.12 22.82 26.01
CA ASP A 234 23.15 23.61 25.25
C ASP A 234 22.58 22.87 24.02
N THR A 235 23.05 21.65 23.75
CA THR A 235 22.59 20.85 22.61
C THR A 235 21.11 20.49 22.78
N PRO A 236 20.22 20.86 21.85
CA PRO A 236 18.81 20.48 21.89
C PRO A 236 18.59 18.96 22.07
N MET A 237 17.64 18.59 22.92
CA MET A 237 17.36 17.18 23.27
C MET A 237 17.05 16.31 22.04
N PHE A 238 16.38 16.86 21.03
CA PHE A 238 16.04 16.14 19.80
C PHE A 238 17.24 15.92 18.89
N TRP A 239 18.20 16.84 18.85
CA TRP A 239 19.46 16.60 18.14
C TRP A 239 20.24 15.48 18.82
N GLN A 240 20.35 15.51 20.15
CA GLN A 240 21.02 14.43 20.90
C GLN A 240 20.33 13.09 20.69
N THR A 241 19.00 13.07 20.70
CA THR A 241 18.22 11.83 20.53
C THR A 241 18.40 11.23 19.14
N ASP A 242 18.34 12.06 18.09
CA ASP A 242 18.60 11.58 16.73
C ASP A 242 20.01 10.99 16.60
N GLN A 243 21.03 11.66 17.14
CA GLN A 243 22.41 11.17 17.07
C GLN A 243 22.66 9.94 17.95
N PHE A 244 22.00 9.82 19.09
CA PHE A 244 21.97 8.59 19.88
C PHE A 244 21.39 7.42 19.07
N LEU A 245 20.22 7.61 18.46
CA LEU A 245 19.56 6.57 17.65
C LEU A 245 20.39 6.20 16.42
N HIS A 246 21.04 7.19 15.79
CA HIS A 246 21.97 6.98 14.70
C HIS A 246 23.16 6.11 15.14
N ALA A 247 23.85 6.50 16.22
CA ALA A 247 24.98 5.76 16.77
C ALA A 247 24.58 4.33 17.17
N TYR A 248 23.44 4.17 17.83
CA TYR A 248 22.89 2.85 18.18
C TYR A 248 22.70 1.97 16.94
N TYR A 249 22.07 2.50 15.89
CA TYR A 249 21.84 1.75 14.65
C TYR A 249 23.15 1.33 13.97
N TYR A 250 24.17 2.19 13.97
CA TYR A 250 25.45 1.93 13.29
C TYR A 250 26.46 1.12 14.09
N LYS A 251 26.35 1.10 15.41
CA LYS A 251 27.39 0.51 16.28
C LYS A 251 26.89 -0.69 17.06
N GLN A 252 25.59 -0.79 17.30
CA GLN A 252 25.00 -1.88 18.08
C GLN A 252 24.12 -2.79 17.23
N VAL A 253 23.39 -2.24 16.26
CA VAL A 253 22.55 -3.05 15.36
C VAL A 253 23.36 -3.61 14.19
N HIS A 254 24.29 -2.83 13.63
CA HIS A 254 25.19 -3.28 12.56
C HIS A 254 26.03 -4.48 13.00
N GLN A 255 26.06 -5.53 12.16
CA GLN A 255 26.81 -6.76 12.40
C GLN A 255 28.08 -6.83 11.55
N GLN A 256 29.01 -7.71 11.94
CA GLN A 256 30.30 -7.89 11.23
C GLN A 256 30.14 -8.36 9.78
N ASP A 257 29.04 -9.05 9.46
CA ASP A 257 28.67 -9.48 8.10
C ASP A 257 28.05 -8.35 7.24
N ASN A 258 28.11 -7.11 7.73
CA ASN A 258 27.57 -5.92 7.11
C ASN A 258 26.03 -5.87 7.02
N THR A 259 25.32 -6.67 7.82
CA THR A 259 23.85 -6.64 7.92
C THR A 259 23.35 -5.71 9.04
N TYR A 260 22.08 -5.33 8.95
CA TYR A 260 21.37 -4.55 9.98
C TYR A 260 20.07 -5.28 10.36
N PRO A 261 20.14 -6.33 11.20
CA PRO A 261 19.01 -7.19 11.54
C PRO A 261 18.05 -6.52 12.56
N PHE A 262 17.59 -5.31 12.28
CA PHE A 262 16.75 -4.53 13.20
C PHE A 262 15.42 -5.23 13.55
N GLU A 263 14.89 -6.13 12.70
CA GLU A 263 13.70 -6.93 13.04
C GLU A 263 13.99 -8.07 14.02
N ASP A 264 15.21 -8.62 14.03
CA ASP A 264 15.59 -9.65 15.01
C ASP A 264 15.82 -9.02 16.39
N PHE A 265 16.43 -7.84 16.41
CA PHE A 265 16.51 -6.99 17.60
C PHE A 265 15.12 -6.63 18.11
N ASN A 266 14.20 -6.22 17.23
CA ASN A 266 12.81 -5.94 17.60
C ASN A 266 12.11 -7.17 18.22
N ARG A 267 12.24 -8.36 17.61
CA ARG A 267 11.65 -9.60 18.15
C ARG A 267 12.12 -9.91 19.57
N THR A 268 13.36 -9.55 19.88
CA THR A 268 13.98 -9.74 21.20
C THR A 268 13.52 -8.64 22.17
N ASN A 269 13.64 -7.37 21.76
CA ASN A 269 13.45 -6.21 22.62
C ASN A 269 11.98 -5.81 22.83
N SER A 270 11.07 -6.18 21.92
CA SER A 270 9.63 -5.87 22.02
C SER A 270 8.96 -6.39 23.29
N LYS A 271 9.56 -7.40 23.94
CA LYS A 271 9.10 -7.90 25.25
C LYS A 271 9.35 -6.92 26.40
N ASN A 272 10.41 -6.11 26.31
CA ASN A 272 10.73 -5.07 27.28
C ASN A 272 11.56 -3.94 26.62
N PRO A 273 10.91 -3.06 25.84
CA PRO A 273 11.61 -1.97 25.13
C PRO A 273 12.32 -1.01 26.08
N GLN A 274 11.78 -0.81 27.29
CA GLN A 274 12.39 0.06 28.29
C GLN A 274 13.75 -0.48 28.76
N ALA A 275 13.87 -1.78 29.03
CA ALA A 275 15.15 -2.36 29.40
C ALA A 275 16.20 -2.23 28.29
N ALA A 276 15.79 -2.44 27.03
CA ALA A 276 16.66 -2.24 25.88
C ALA A 276 17.09 -0.76 25.75
N LEU A 277 16.17 0.18 25.90
CA LEU A 277 16.46 1.61 25.91
C LEU A 277 17.46 1.98 27.01
N MET A 278 17.22 1.57 28.26
CA MET A 278 18.10 1.92 29.39
C MET A 278 19.52 1.37 29.21
N SER A 279 19.64 0.16 28.65
CA SER A 279 20.93 -0.41 28.29
C SER A 279 21.66 0.45 27.25
N MET A 280 20.97 0.87 26.20
CA MET A 280 21.57 1.69 25.13
C MET A 280 21.83 3.13 25.55
N LEU A 281 21.01 3.74 26.39
CA LEU A 281 21.28 5.05 26.99
C LEU A 281 22.51 5.00 27.92
N SER A 282 22.67 3.92 28.68
CA SER A 282 23.86 3.71 29.52
C SER A 282 25.12 3.53 28.68
N TRP A 283 25.01 2.79 27.56
CA TRP A 283 26.08 2.70 26.57
C TRP A 283 26.42 4.07 25.97
N TRP A 284 25.42 4.86 25.56
CA TRP A 284 25.62 6.19 25.02
C TRP A 284 26.38 7.08 26.00
N LYS A 285 25.94 7.14 27.25
CA LYS A 285 26.57 7.92 28.33
C LYS A 285 28.04 7.55 28.57
N SER A 286 28.41 6.28 28.39
CA SER A 286 29.77 5.80 28.68
C SER A 286 30.80 6.17 27.60
N LEU A 287 30.36 6.68 26.44
CA LEU A 287 31.25 7.06 25.35
C LEU A 287 32.05 8.32 25.71
N SER A 288 33.37 8.17 25.82
CA SER A 288 34.31 9.29 26.03
C SER A 288 34.58 10.09 24.76
N ALA A 289 34.23 9.56 23.59
CA ALA A 289 34.36 10.19 22.28
C ALA A 289 33.19 9.79 21.37
N PRO A 290 32.84 10.60 20.35
CA PRO A 290 31.82 10.24 19.37
C PRO A 290 32.20 8.93 18.64
N PRO A 291 31.28 7.97 18.50
CA PRO A 291 31.60 6.67 17.92
C PRO A 291 31.79 6.72 16.40
N SER A 292 31.27 7.76 15.75
CA SER A 292 31.48 8.07 14.33
C SER A 292 31.76 9.56 14.16
N ASN A 293 30.75 10.39 13.88
CA ASN A 293 30.89 11.83 13.61
C ASN A 293 29.74 12.62 14.25
N GLU A 294 29.15 12.09 15.32
CA GLU A 294 27.98 12.67 15.98
C GLU A 294 28.28 14.08 16.52
N ASP A 295 29.51 14.34 16.98
CA ASP A 295 30.01 15.65 17.39
C ASP A 295 29.97 16.69 16.25
N ILE A 296 30.38 16.31 15.04
CA ILE A 296 30.32 17.16 13.85
C ILE A 296 28.86 17.46 13.49
N HIS A 297 27.96 16.47 13.61
CA HIS A 297 26.54 16.68 13.32
C HIS A 297 25.92 17.67 14.31
N LEU A 298 26.22 17.53 15.61
CA LEU A 298 25.70 18.38 16.67
C LEU A 298 26.33 19.78 16.68
N GLY A 299 27.64 19.89 16.47
CA GLY A 299 28.41 21.13 16.61
C GLY A 299 28.51 21.96 15.34
N ILE A 300 28.38 21.35 14.16
CA ILE A 300 28.59 22.03 12.87
C ILE A 300 27.33 21.95 12.00
N TYR A 301 26.84 20.74 11.71
CA TYR A 301 25.79 20.56 10.70
C TYR A 301 24.44 21.10 11.18
N ALA A 302 24.02 20.72 12.39
CA ALA A 302 22.74 21.13 12.96
C ALA A 302 22.64 22.65 13.16
N PRO A 303 23.66 23.35 13.74
CA PRO A 303 23.66 24.81 13.81
C PRO A 303 23.61 25.47 12.44
N TYR A 304 24.31 24.92 11.43
CA TYR A 304 24.28 25.45 10.07
C TYR A 304 22.86 25.35 9.45
N ILE A 305 22.22 24.19 9.57
CA ILE A 305 20.86 23.97 9.08
C ILE A 305 19.88 24.92 9.79
N ARG A 306 19.89 24.96 11.12
CA ARG A 306 19.04 25.85 11.94
C ARG A 306 19.21 27.31 11.56
N LYS A 307 20.45 27.79 11.40
CA LYS A 307 20.74 29.18 11.03
C LYS A 307 20.18 29.52 9.65
N ASN A 308 20.46 28.72 8.63
CA ASN A 308 20.09 29.05 7.25
C ASN A 308 18.61 28.83 6.94
N LEU A 309 17.95 27.90 7.65
CA LEU A 309 16.51 27.68 7.56
C LEU A 309 15.71 28.46 8.62
N SER A 310 16.34 29.39 9.34
CA SER A 310 15.63 30.31 10.22
C SER A 310 14.69 31.22 9.43
N LYS A 311 13.62 31.70 10.08
CA LYS A 311 12.59 32.53 9.45
C LYS A 311 13.15 33.75 8.70
N ASN A 312 14.25 34.33 9.19
CA ASN A 312 14.87 35.52 8.59
C ASN A 312 15.80 35.18 7.42
N ASN A 313 16.33 33.97 7.35
CA ASN A 313 17.37 33.61 6.38
C ASN A 313 16.84 32.77 5.21
N ILE A 314 15.75 32.02 5.42
CA ILE A 314 15.24 31.04 4.44
C ILE A 314 14.81 31.67 3.11
N GLY A 315 14.34 32.92 3.11
CA GLY A 315 14.02 33.66 1.88
C GLY A 315 15.25 34.08 1.06
N SER A 316 16.45 33.96 1.61
CA SER A 316 17.75 34.31 0.98
C SER A 316 18.65 33.09 0.77
N LEU A 317 18.04 31.91 0.62
CA LEU A 317 18.77 30.66 0.46
C LEU A 317 19.47 30.65 -0.91
N THR A 318 20.80 30.66 -0.89
CA THR A 318 21.62 30.55 -2.10
C THR A 318 21.86 29.08 -2.45
N GLU A 319 22.34 28.81 -3.67
CA GLU A 319 22.74 27.47 -4.10
C GLU A 319 23.76 26.85 -3.15
N ASP A 320 24.82 27.57 -2.79
CA ASP A 320 25.84 27.08 -1.86
C ASP A 320 25.28 26.70 -0.49
N LYS A 321 24.34 27.50 0.04
CA LYS A 321 23.71 27.23 1.34
C LYS A 321 22.83 25.99 1.27
N LEU A 322 22.04 25.86 0.21
CA LEU A 322 21.15 24.72 0.03
C LEU A 322 21.95 23.43 -0.22
N HIS A 323 23.01 23.51 -1.01
CA HIS A 323 23.96 22.42 -1.21
C HIS A 323 24.50 21.91 0.12
N GLN A 324 24.97 22.83 0.97
CA GLN A 324 25.51 22.45 2.26
C GLN A 324 24.44 21.82 3.16
N ILE A 325 23.20 22.33 3.17
CA ILE A 325 22.08 21.73 3.90
C ILE A 325 21.82 20.30 3.42
N PHE A 326 21.74 20.07 2.11
CA PHE A 326 21.51 18.74 1.55
C PHE A 326 22.65 17.76 1.83
N SER A 327 23.90 18.22 1.77
CA SER A 327 25.07 17.41 2.09
C SER A 327 25.14 17.01 3.57
N TYR A 328 24.49 17.79 4.45
CA TYR A 328 24.41 17.52 5.89
C TYR A 328 23.20 16.67 6.30
N THR A 329 22.20 16.51 5.45
CA THR A 329 21.02 15.67 5.75
C THR A 329 21.18 14.28 5.15
N HIS A 330 21.15 13.28 6.02
CA HIS A 330 21.47 11.91 5.64
C HIS A 330 20.47 11.34 4.62
N ALA A 331 19.17 11.47 4.87
CA ALA A 331 18.12 10.95 4.00
C ALA A 331 18.16 11.58 2.60
N THR A 332 18.59 12.84 2.51
CA THR A 332 18.81 13.49 1.21
C THR A 332 19.97 12.85 0.48
N MET A 333 21.13 12.71 1.14
CA MET A 333 22.30 12.12 0.49
C MET A 333 22.11 10.64 0.12
N ASP A 334 21.43 9.84 0.94
CA ASP A 334 21.12 8.44 0.62
C ASP A 334 20.29 8.28 -0.66
N HIS A 335 19.42 9.25 -0.92
CA HIS A 335 18.64 9.31 -2.15
C HIS A 335 19.50 9.79 -3.32
N VAL A 336 20.23 10.90 -3.16
CA VAL A 336 21.05 11.54 -4.20
C VAL A 336 22.12 10.59 -4.77
N ILE A 337 22.77 9.79 -3.93
CA ILE A 337 23.78 8.82 -4.40
C ILE A 337 23.19 7.72 -5.30
N LYS A 338 21.89 7.44 -5.20
CA LYS A 338 21.17 6.40 -5.97
C LYS A 338 20.54 6.94 -7.25
N MET A 339 20.49 8.27 -7.43
CA MET A 339 19.92 8.89 -8.62
C MET A 339 20.76 8.58 -9.88
N SER A 340 20.11 8.51 -11.05
CA SER A 340 20.84 8.35 -12.31
C SER A 340 21.61 9.64 -12.64
N ALA A 341 22.80 9.51 -13.23
CA ALA A 341 23.55 10.65 -13.76
C ALA A 341 22.76 11.40 -14.86
N GLU A 342 21.89 10.69 -15.59
CA GLU A 342 21.01 11.26 -16.62
C GLU A 342 20.01 12.26 -16.07
N THR A 343 19.55 12.09 -14.82
CA THR A 343 18.66 13.04 -14.16
C THR A 343 19.28 14.43 -14.07
N PHE A 344 20.62 14.50 -14.03
CA PHE A 344 21.39 15.75 -13.99
C PHE A 344 21.91 16.18 -15.37
N GLY A 345 21.41 15.59 -16.46
CA GLY A 345 21.86 15.87 -17.82
C GLY A 345 23.27 15.36 -18.13
N GLN A 346 23.78 14.41 -17.35
CA GLN A 346 25.06 13.75 -17.61
C GLN A 346 24.83 12.39 -18.32
N PRO A 347 25.77 11.90 -19.15
CA PRO A 347 25.64 10.56 -19.74
C PRO A 347 25.52 9.47 -18.67
N ALA A 348 24.69 8.44 -18.90
CA ALA A 348 24.53 7.31 -17.97
C ALA A 348 25.85 6.60 -17.62
N THR A 349 26.82 6.64 -18.53
CA THR A 349 28.15 6.02 -18.37
C THR A 349 29.09 6.84 -17.49
N LYS A 350 28.75 8.09 -17.15
CA LYS A 350 29.59 8.94 -16.31
C LYS A 350 29.44 8.55 -14.84
N SER A 351 30.54 8.09 -14.24
CA SER A 351 30.61 7.94 -12.79
C SER A 351 30.69 9.32 -12.15
N LEU A 352 29.82 9.57 -11.16
CA LEU A 352 29.80 10.80 -10.36
C LEU A 352 30.01 10.44 -8.90
N ASN A 353 30.95 11.12 -8.24
CA ASN A 353 31.19 10.95 -6.82
C ASN A 353 30.10 11.64 -5.97
N LYS A 354 30.14 11.43 -4.65
CA LYS A 354 29.13 11.96 -3.72
C LYS A 354 28.99 13.49 -3.79
N GLU A 355 30.10 14.20 -3.86
CA GLU A 355 30.13 15.67 -3.85
C GLU A 355 29.60 16.23 -5.18
N GLU A 356 30.05 15.68 -6.30
CA GLU A 356 29.57 16.07 -7.63
C GLU A 356 28.04 15.89 -7.75
N ARG A 357 27.51 14.80 -7.19
CA ARG A 357 26.07 14.53 -7.17
C ARG A 357 25.32 15.51 -6.28
N ALA A 358 25.86 15.91 -5.13
CA ALA A 358 25.23 16.88 -4.26
C ALA A 358 25.08 18.25 -4.94
N VAL A 359 26.15 18.73 -5.59
CA VAL A 359 26.15 19.97 -6.36
C VAL A 359 25.12 19.91 -7.49
N LEU A 360 25.15 18.84 -8.30
CA LEU A 360 24.23 18.67 -9.43
C LEU A 360 22.77 18.55 -8.99
N PHE A 361 22.51 17.83 -7.89
CA PHE A 361 21.16 17.72 -7.32
C PHE A 361 20.65 19.07 -6.83
N THR A 362 21.49 19.86 -6.16
CA THR A 362 21.12 21.19 -5.67
C THR A 362 20.72 22.11 -6.81
N LYS A 363 21.54 22.17 -7.86
CA LYS A 363 21.25 22.95 -9.06
C LYS A 363 19.96 22.48 -9.74
N TRP A 364 19.79 21.16 -9.87
CA TRP A 364 18.62 20.55 -10.50
C TRP A 364 17.31 20.84 -9.74
N ILE A 365 17.30 20.75 -8.41
CA ILE A 365 16.09 20.98 -7.62
C ILE A 365 15.77 22.47 -7.47
N MET A 366 16.77 23.36 -7.45
CA MET A 366 16.53 24.80 -7.47
C MET A 366 15.93 25.30 -8.78
N GLY A 367 16.23 24.63 -9.90
CA GLY A 367 15.62 24.91 -11.20
C GLY A 367 14.18 24.42 -11.35
N GLN A 368 13.60 23.79 -10.33
CA GLN A 368 12.26 23.22 -10.37
C GLN A 368 11.26 23.98 -9.50
N THR A 369 10.00 23.84 -9.87
CA THR A 369 8.85 24.23 -9.06
C THR A 369 7.87 23.06 -8.95
N ASN A 370 7.18 22.96 -7.82
CA ASN A 370 6.04 22.03 -7.71
C ASN A 370 4.81 22.53 -8.50
N GLN A 371 3.69 21.80 -8.45
CA GLN A 371 2.47 22.17 -9.17
C GLN A 371 1.81 23.46 -8.65
N LYS A 372 2.21 23.94 -7.46
CA LYS A 372 1.85 25.25 -6.93
C LYS A 372 2.80 26.37 -7.32
N CYS A 373 3.72 26.11 -8.24
CA CYS A 373 4.76 27.05 -8.67
C CYS A 373 5.69 27.49 -7.52
N MET A 374 5.76 26.72 -6.43
CA MET A 374 6.68 27.01 -5.33
C MET A 374 8.06 26.47 -5.68
N THR A 375 9.09 27.26 -5.41
CA THR A 375 10.49 26.83 -5.34
C THR A 375 10.73 25.96 -4.10
N ILE A 376 11.88 25.27 -4.05
CA ILE A 376 12.25 24.46 -2.89
C ILE A 376 12.39 25.29 -1.60
N ALA A 377 12.90 26.52 -1.70
CA ALA A 377 13.01 27.43 -0.57
C ALA A 377 11.63 27.86 -0.04
N GLU A 378 10.68 28.16 -0.93
CA GLU A 378 9.30 28.46 -0.56
C GLU A 378 8.59 27.26 0.07
N LEU A 379 8.83 26.04 -0.44
CA LEU A 379 8.29 24.82 0.16
C LEU A 379 8.83 24.63 1.58
N LEU A 380 10.14 24.73 1.79
CA LEU A 380 10.73 24.60 3.12
C LEU A 380 10.22 25.70 4.06
N ASN A 381 10.09 26.94 3.58
CA ASN A 381 9.50 28.03 4.35
C ASN A 381 8.04 27.76 4.73
N TYR A 382 7.25 27.20 3.81
CA TYR A 382 5.89 26.77 4.08
C TYR A 382 5.85 25.69 5.17
N VAL A 383 6.67 24.64 5.07
CA VAL A 383 6.68 23.55 6.06
C VAL A 383 7.09 24.07 7.44
N LEU A 384 8.14 24.88 7.52
CA LEU A 384 8.68 25.41 8.76
C LEU A 384 7.80 26.49 9.41
N TYR A 385 7.20 27.38 8.61
CA TYR A 385 6.61 28.63 9.10
C TYR A 385 5.19 28.95 8.58
N GLY A 386 4.61 28.12 7.72
CA GLY A 386 3.29 28.35 7.11
C GLY A 386 2.09 28.17 8.05
N GLY A 387 2.31 27.98 9.35
CA GLY A 387 1.25 27.79 10.34
C GLY A 387 1.82 27.57 11.74
N THR A 388 0.98 27.12 12.67
CA THR A 388 1.44 26.80 14.04
C THR A 388 2.33 25.55 14.03
N PRO A 389 3.25 25.42 15.01
CA PRO A 389 4.07 24.21 15.18
C PRO A 389 3.26 22.92 15.32
N SER A 390 2.10 22.96 16.00
CA SER A 390 1.22 21.81 16.21
C SER A 390 0.69 21.16 14.91
N PHE A 391 0.67 21.91 13.79
CA PHE A 391 0.27 21.40 12.48
C PHE A 391 1.46 21.21 11.53
N MET A 392 2.69 21.17 12.06
CA MET A 392 3.88 20.94 11.24
C MET A 392 3.87 19.56 10.57
N TRP A 393 3.37 18.53 11.24
CA TRP A 393 3.19 17.19 10.68
C TRP A 393 2.35 17.21 9.39
N GLU A 394 1.32 18.04 9.34
CA GLU A 394 0.42 18.14 8.18
C GLU A 394 1.15 18.75 6.99
N ARG A 395 2.00 19.75 7.22
CA ARG A 395 2.79 20.38 6.16
C ARG A 395 3.91 19.46 5.67
N ILE A 396 4.53 18.69 6.57
CA ILE A 396 5.46 17.60 6.20
C ILE A 396 4.74 16.56 5.33
N TYR A 397 3.52 16.15 5.71
CA TYR A 397 2.70 15.24 4.93
C TYR A 397 2.40 15.78 3.53
N GLN A 398 1.95 17.03 3.44
CA GLN A 398 1.66 17.68 2.16
C GLN A 398 2.90 17.74 1.28
N ALA A 399 4.01 18.27 1.80
CA ALA A 399 5.27 18.37 1.07
C ALA A 399 5.83 17.00 0.62
N GLY A 400 5.54 15.93 1.35
CA GLY A 400 6.03 14.58 1.03
C GLY A 400 5.08 13.69 0.22
N LYS A 401 3.76 13.93 0.25
CA LYS A 401 2.74 13.00 -0.27
C LYS A 401 1.65 13.66 -1.12
N ASP A 402 1.42 14.97 -1.02
CA ASP A 402 0.41 15.68 -1.81
C ASP A 402 1.01 16.08 -3.17
N GLU A 403 0.36 15.68 -4.26
CA GLU A 403 0.77 15.97 -5.64
C GLU A 403 0.97 17.46 -5.92
N GLN A 404 0.23 18.33 -5.23
CA GLN A 404 0.33 19.78 -5.42
C GLN A 404 1.60 20.37 -4.83
N TYR A 405 2.08 19.79 -3.72
CA TYR A 405 3.20 20.32 -2.94
C TYR A 405 4.51 19.58 -3.18
N LYS A 406 4.45 18.28 -3.51
CA LYS A 406 5.63 17.42 -3.56
C LYS A 406 6.62 17.85 -4.65
N PHE A 407 7.91 17.66 -4.36
CA PHE A 407 8.98 17.69 -5.35
C PHE A 407 9.39 16.27 -5.71
N GLN A 408 9.67 16.04 -6.99
CA GLN A 408 10.30 14.78 -7.39
C GLN A 408 11.68 14.66 -6.72
N HIS A 409 12.03 13.47 -6.27
CA HIS A 409 13.33 13.19 -5.63
C HIS A 409 13.62 13.93 -4.32
N TYR A 410 12.63 14.60 -3.72
CA TYR A 410 12.73 15.19 -2.38
C TYR A 410 11.53 14.78 -1.53
N GLY A 411 11.61 13.56 -1.00
CA GLY A 411 10.50 12.90 -0.31
C GLY A 411 10.42 13.17 1.18
N ILE A 412 9.41 12.57 1.80
CA ILE A 412 9.04 12.81 3.21
C ILE A 412 10.19 12.58 4.20
N ASN A 413 11.06 11.58 3.99
CA ASN A 413 12.21 11.33 4.86
C ASN A 413 13.21 12.50 4.87
N SER A 414 13.47 13.10 3.71
CA SER A 414 14.38 14.25 3.58
C SER A 414 13.79 15.50 4.23
N ILE A 415 12.49 15.73 4.03
CA ILE A 415 11.77 16.87 4.59
C ILE A 415 11.68 16.74 6.12
N ALA A 416 11.27 15.58 6.62
CA ALA A 416 11.12 15.34 8.06
C ALA A 416 12.46 15.47 8.82
N GLU A 417 13.55 14.96 8.24
CA GLU A 417 14.89 15.13 8.80
C GLU A 417 15.30 16.60 8.85
N VAL A 418 15.28 17.32 7.72
CA VAL A 418 15.75 18.71 7.69
C VAL A 418 14.92 19.63 8.60
N VAL A 419 13.62 19.38 8.68
CA VAL A 419 12.71 20.17 9.52
C VAL A 419 13.04 19.99 11.00
N GLY A 420 13.30 18.75 11.45
CA GLY A 420 13.68 18.50 12.83
C GLY A 420 15.06 19.04 13.20
N TRP A 421 15.99 19.09 12.25
CA TRP A 421 17.27 19.78 12.45
C TRP A 421 17.09 21.29 12.54
N ALA A 422 16.20 21.88 11.72
CA ALA A 422 15.97 23.32 11.71
C ALA A 422 15.14 23.83 12.91
N ARG A 423 14.17 23.03 13.40
CA ARG A 423 13.22 23.38 14.45
C ARG A 423 13.19 22.30 15.56
N PRO A 424 14.31 22.04 16.24
CA PRO A 424 14.40 21.00 17.28
C PRO A 424 13.59 21.30 18.54
N ASP A 425 13.02 22.50 18.66
CA ASP A 425 12.13 22.86 19.75
C ASP A 425 10.67 22.43 19.45
N ASP A 426 10.35 22.15 18.17
CA ASP A 426 9.00 21.77 17.74
C ASP A 426 8.88 20.28 17.38
N THR A 427 9.88 19.70 16.70
CA THR A 427 9.83 18.32 16.22
C THR A 427 11.24 17.73 16.10
N PRO A 428 11.43 16.42 16.34
CA PRO A 428 12.72 15.76 16.13
C PRO A 428 13.01 15.52 14.65
N PRO A 429 14.29 15.39 14.27
CA PRO A 429 14.65 14.81 12.98
C PRO A 429 14.07 13.39 12.89
N ARG A 430 13.43 13.08 11.76
CA ARG A 430 12.85 11.75 11.54
C ARG A 430 13.09 11.28 10.11
N ASN A 431 13.69 10.11 9.97
CA ASN A 431 13.89 9.44 8.69
C ASN A 431 13.84 7.91 8.87
N GLY A 432 14.04 7.17 7.77
CA GLY A 432 14.02 5.71 7.78
C GLY A 432 15.05 5.06 8.71
N ARG A 433 16.19 5.70 9.01
CA ARG A 433 17.19 5.17 9.96
C ARG A 433 16.73 5.36 11.39
N THR A 434 16.23 6.54 11.73
CA THR A 434 15.61 6.81 13.04
C THR A 434 14.50 5.78 13.32
N ASN A 435 13.62 5.52 12.34
CA ASN A 435 12.56 4.53 12.50
C ASN A 435 13.10 3.09 12.67
N LYS A 436 14.16 2.70 11.94
CA LYS A 436 14.81 1.38 12.13
C LYS A 436 15.47 1.24 13.50
N ALA A 437 16.09 2.30 14.00
CA ALA A 437 16.68 2.33 15.34
C ALA A 437 15.60 2.13 16.42
N LEU A 438 14.50 2.88 16.32
CA LEU A 438 13.34 2.73 17.22
C LEU A 438 12.74 1.33 17.14
N ARG A 439 12.62 0.78 15.93
CA ARG A 439 12.16 -0.59 15.70
C ARG A 439 13.08 -1.60 16.38
N ALA A 440 14.41 -1.47 16.23
CA ALA A 440 15.39 -2.33 16.89
C ALA A 440 15.32 -2.25 18.43
N LEU A 441 15.01 -1.10 19.01
CA LEU A 441 14.76 -0.95 20.45
C LEU A 441 13.47 -1.68 20.94
N GLY A 442 12.67 -2.22 20.02
CA GLY A 442 11.45 -2.98 20.34
C GLY A 442 10.16 -2.17 20.26
N TYR A 443 10.20 -0.92 19.79
CA TYR A 443 9.01 -0.09 19.66
C TYR A 443 8.18 -0.44 18.40
N PRO A 444 6.85 -0.28 18.45
CA PRO A 444 5.94 -0.59 17.34
C PRO A 444 5.94 0.51 16.26
N VAL A 445 7.12 0.88 15.73
CA VAL A 445 7.29 1.93 14.72
C VAL A 445 7.33 1.34 13.31
N HIS A 446 6.70 2.01 12.34
CA HIS A 446 6.80 1.65 10.93
C HIS A 446 8.09 2.22 10.32
N VAL A 447 8.86 1.36 9.62
CA VAL A 447 10.15 1.77 9.03
C VAL A 447 9.97 2.75 7.86
N ASN A 448 8.90 2.59 7.08
CA ASN A 448 8.61 3.45 5.93
C ASN A 448 7.54 4.50 6.31
N ILE A 449 7.85 5.77 6.05
CA ILE A 449 6.97 6.94 6.25
C ILE A 449 6.10 7.19 5.01
#